data_AF-A0A2V9WJZ9-F1
#
_entry.id   AF-A0A2V9WJZ9-F1
#
_cell.length_a   1.000
_cell.length_b   1.000
_cell.length_c   1.000
_cell.angle_alpha   90.00
_cell.angle_beta   90.00
_cell.angle_gamma   90.00
#
_symmetry.space_group_name_H-M   'P 1'
#
loop_
_entity.id
_entity.type
_entity.pdbx_description
1 polymer ?
#
loop_
_entity_poly.entity_id
_entity_poly.type
_entity_poly.pdbx_seq_one_letter_code
_entity_poly.pdbx_strand_id
1 'polypeptide(L)'
;MLPIEFKTRLFWVITFALAAICLCLSPLASAQQLAKRLILKDGSYQLTTKWEKKGDRIRYYSAERGEWEEIPDSLIDWSATDKYEKDRAAGVPPPEAVALDKELEAERKAEELRSPQVAPGLRLPDESGVFLLDNFQSQPQLNELQQNGGELNKNMKGNILRAAINPIASAKQTIELKGEHAKVQSHVTIPALYVNTTQEKDTGDASRQPQQPQQPEQPIQLPVDRFKIVRMQAKQDKRIVGDIKIAVYGKVSQEQKLVPTTSQPISGGWVKVTPTSALTPGEYALVEMLGKEGMNLFVWDFGVNPTAPANPMASKPDPRAIPQPKDKPVELEKRDQH
;
A
#
# COMPACT_ATOMS: atom_id res chain seq x y z
N MET A 1 72.80 -12.45 -11.07
CA MET A 1 72.51 -11.66 -9.85
C MET A 1 72.74 -10.20 -10.17
N LEU A 2 71.67 -9.42 -10.36
CA LEU A 2 71.72 -7.96 -10.42
C LEU A 2 71.39 -7.43 -9.02
N PRO A 3 72.10 -6.43 -8.50
CA PRO A 3 71.96 -5.99 -7.11
C PRO A 3 70.57 -5.39 -6.84
N ILE A 4 70.00 -5.83 -5.71
CA ILE A 4 68.64 -5.59 -5.23
C ILE A 4 68.34 -4.08 -5.02
N GLU A 5 69.37 -3.26 -4.85
CA GLU A 5 69.31 -1.80 -4.66
C GLU A 5 68.74 -1.03 -5.88
N PHE A 6 68.82 -1.57 -7.10
CA PHE A 6 68.36 -0.87 -8.30
C PHE A 6 66.84 -0.99 -8.52
N LYS A 7 66.20 -2.03 -7.97
CA LYS A 7 64.76 -2.26 -8.13
C LYS A 7 63.91 -1.33 -7.27
N THR A 8 64.42 -0.93 -6.11
CA THR A 8 63.68 -0.08 -5.15
C THR A 8 63.58 1.37 -5.61
N ARG A 9 64.64 1.92 -6.22
CA ARG A 9 64.61 3.31 -6.74
C ARG A 9 63.77 3.47 -8.01
N LEU A 10 63.72 2.45 -8.86
CA LEU A 10 62.88 2.46 -10.07
C LEU A 10 61.39 2.35 -9.73
N PHE A 11 61.04 1.62 -8.67
CA PHE A 11 59.65 1.48 -8.21
C PHE A 11 59.08 2.79 -7.64
N TRP A 12 59.89 3.59 -6.92
CA TRP A 12 59.48 4.88 -6.35
C TRP A 12 59.33 5.99 -7.40
N VAL A 13 60.13 5.98 -8.46
CA VAL A 13 60.01 6.95 -9.57
C VAL A 13 58.76 6.67 -10.42
N ILE A 14 58.40 5.39 -10.60
CA ILE A 14 57.19 4.98 -11.34
C ILE A 14 55.92 5.25 -10.52
N THR A 15 55.95 5.08 -9.19
CA THR A 15 54.80 5.41 -8.33
C THR A 15 54.58 6.92 -8.17
N PHE A 16 55.64 7.75 -8.13
CA PHE A 16 55.49 9.20 -8.16
C PHE A 16 55.03 9.73 -9.52
N ALA A 17 55.47 9.12 -10.62
CA ALA A 17 55.00 9.48 -11.96
C ALA A 17 53.52 9.10 -12.18
N LEU A 18 53.05 7.97 -11.64
CA LEU A 18 51.63 7.60 -11.71
C LEU A 18 50.73 8.49 -10.82
N ALA A 19 51.22 8.90 -9.65
CA ALA A 19 50.47 9.80 -8.76
C ALA A 19 50.36 11.24 -9.34
N ALA A 20 51.39 11.73 -10.03
CA ALA A 20 51.34 13.03 -10.71
C ALA A 20 50.43 13.01 -11.96
N ILE A 21 50.33 11.87 -12.65
CA ILE A 21 49.44 11.71 -13.81
C ILE A 21 47.97 11.56 -13.38
N CYS A 22 47.68 10.97 -12.22
CA CYS A 22 46.32 10.93 -11.66
C CYS A 22 45.83 12.27 -11.07
N LEU A 23 46.72 13.20 -10.72
CA LEU A 23 46.37 14.55 -10.23
C LEU A 23 46.25 15.61 -11.34
N CYS A 24 46.67 15.32 -12.56
CA CYS A 24 46.55 16.23 -13.72
C CYS A 24 45.46 15.80 -14.73
N LEU A 25 44.69 14.74 -14.45
CA LEU A 25 43.50 14.33 -15.21
C LEU A 25 42.19 14.63 -14.45
N SER A 26 42.17 15.71 -13.68
CA SER A 26 40.92 16.33 -13.25
C SER A 26 40.62 17.63 -14.02
N PRO A 27 40.30 17.59 -15.33
CA PRO A 27 39.45 18.63 -15.87
C PRO A 27 38.01 18.27 -15.50
N LEU A 28 37.37 19.21 -14.79
CA LEU A 28 35.93 19.29 -14.62
C LEU A 28 35.29 18.16 -13.79
N ALA A 29 35.51 18.24 -12.48
CA ALA A 29 34.33 18.42 -11.64
C ALA A 29 33.70 19.78 -11.99
N SER A 30 33.14 19.91 -13.20
CA SER A 30 32.06 20.86 -13.39
C SER A 30 30.98 20.30 -12.48
N ALA A 31 30.86 20.90 -11.29
CA ALA A 31 29.54 21.12 -10.72
C ALA A 31 28.62 21.34 -11.92
N GLN A 32 27.66 20.44 -12.15
CA GLN A 32 26.74 20.54 -13.28
C GLN A 32 26.25 21.99 -13.29
N GLN A 33 26.84 22.81 -14.17
CA GLN A 33 26.46 24.19 -14.28
C GLN A 33 25.16 24.08 -15.05
N LEU A 34 24.06 23.92 -14.31
CA LEU A 34 22.71 23.78 -14.83
C LEU A 34 22.59 24.77 -15.99
N ALA A 35 22.32 24.25 -17.19
CA ALA A 35 22.30 25.07 -18.39
C ALA A 35 21.44 26.31 -18.16
N LYS A 36 21.92 27.46 -18.65
CA LYS A 36 21.17 28.71 -18.67
C LYS A 36 20.00 28.59 -19.63
N ARG A 37 18.96 29.42 -19.47
CA ARG A 37 17.82 29.44 -20.40
C ARG A 37 17.75 30.76 -21.16
N LEU A 38 17.79 30.71 -22.48
CA LEU A 38 17.32 31.82 -23.32
C LEU A 38 15.82 31.63 -23.56
N ILE A 39 15.00 32.46 -22.92
CA ILE A 39 13.53 32.36 -22.99
C ILE A 39 13.02 33.19 -24.16
N LEU A 40 12.20 32.59 -25.02
CA LEU A 40 11.59 33.24 -26.18
C LEU A 40 10.23 33.85 -25.81
N LYS A 41 9.78 34.82 -26.60
CA LYS A 41 8.50 35.53 -26.37
C LYS A 41 7.25 34.64 -26.47
N ASP A 42 7.36 33.47 -27.07
CA ASP A 42 6.30 32.46 -27.11
C ASP A 42 6.27 31.55 -25.86
N GLY A 43 7.22 31.74 -24.93
CA GLY A 43 7.35 30.96 -23.70
C GLY A 43 8.24 29.72 -23.82
N SER A 44 8.69 29.35 -25.03
CA SER A 44 9.69 28.31 -25.22
C SER A 44 11.08 28.79 -24.80
N TYR A 45 12.05 27.88 -24.67
CA TYR A 45 13.41 28.26 -24.30
C TYR A 45 14.48 27.39 -24.97
N GLN A 46 15.68 27.95 -25.10
CA GLN A 46 16.89 27.22 -25.49
C GLN A 46 17.78 27.01 -24.27
N LEU A 47 18.26 25.78 -24.08
CA LEU A 47 19.26 25.47 -23.07
C LEU A 47 20.64 25.88 -23.58
N THR A 48 21.33 26.75 -22.85
CA THR A 48 22.58 27.36 -23.29
C THR A 48 23.64 27.35 -22.19
N THR A 49 24.90 27.43 -22.59
CA THR A 49 26.01 27.65 -21.63
C THR A 49 26.48 29.10 -21.62
N LYS A 50 26.49 29.74 -22.79
CA LYS A 50 26.89 31.13 -23.02
C LYS A 50 26.24 31.69 -24.30
N TRP A 51 26.15 33.02 -24.41
CA TRP A 51 25.65 33.71 -25.60
C TRP A 51 26.33 35.06 -25.82
N GLU A 52 26.31 35.53 -27.06
CA GLU A 52 26.91 36.78 -27.53
C GLU A 52 25.97 37.47 -28.53
N LYS A 53 25.84 38.80 -28.44
CA LYS A 53 25.06 39.58 -29.42
C LYS A 53 25.91 39.85 -30.66
N LYS A 54 25.40 39.46 -31.84
CA LYS A 54 26.01 39.72 -33.16
C LYS A 54 25.00 40.43 -34.06
N GLY A 55 25.06 41.76 -34.06
CA GLY A 55 24.13 42.59 -34.81
C GLY A 55 22.69 42.45 -34.27
N ASP A 56 21.79 41.97 -35.13
CA ASP A 56 20.37 41.72 -34.85
C ASP A 56 20.09 40.29 -34.36
N ARG A 57 21.12 39.45 -34.22
CA ARG A 57 21.00 38.06 -33.75
C ARG A 57 21.78 37.83 -32.46
N ILE A 58 21.32 36.88 -31.67
CA ILE A 58 22.04 36.30 -30.54
C ILE A 58 22.61 34.96 -30.97
N ARG A 59 23.94 34.85 -30.86
CA ARG A 59 24.68 33.61 -31.07
C ARG A 59 24.86 32.94 -29.72
N TYR A 60 24.32 31.75 -29.51
CA TYR A 60 24.44 31.02 -28.25
C TYR A 60 25.05 29.64 -28.44
N TYR A 61 25.69 29.13 -27.39
CA TYR A 61 26.23 27.77 -27.39
C TYR A 61 25.22 26.83 -26.72
N SER A 62 24.61 25.98 -27.53
CA SER A 62 23.59 25.01 -27.13
C SER A 62 24.15 24.03 -26.10
N ALA A 63 23.51 23.93 -24.94
CA ALA A 63 23.91 23.00 -23.90
C ALA A 63 23.52 21.55 -24.25
N GLU A 64 22.53 21.35 -25.13
CA GLU A 64 22.11 20.03 -25.59
C GLU A 64 22.97 19.51 -26.73
N ARG A 65 23.27 20.37 -27.71
CA ARG A 65 23.97 19.97 -28.95
C ARG A 65 25.47 20.21 -28.90
N GLY A 66 25.95 21.05 -27.98
CA GLY A 66 27.36 21.42 -27.90
C GLY A 66 27.85 22.20 -29.13
N GLU A 67 26.96 22.95 -29.78
CA GLU A 67 27.27 23.73 -30.98
C GLU A 67 26.79 25.18 -30.85
N TRP A 68 27.33 26.07 -31.70
CA TRP A 68 26.87 27.45 -31.79
C TRP A 68 25.64 27.56 -32.69
N GLU A 69 24.58 28.15 -32.17
CA GLU A 69 23.32 28.39 -32.84
C GLU A 69 22.98 29.90 -32.81
N GLU A 70 22.06 30.33 -33.67
CA GLU A 70 21.70 31.76 -33.80
C GLU A 70 20.19 31.96 -33.86
N ILE A 71 19.68 32.88 -33.03
CA ILE A 71 18.27 33.29 -32.97
C ILE A 71 18.19 34.83 -33.05
N PRO A 72 17.19 35.41 -33.76
CA PRO A 72 16.98 36.86 -33.74
C PRO A 72 16.79 37.42 -32.33
N ASP A 73 17.46 38.53 -32.02
CA ASP A 73 17.35 39.22 -30.72
C ASP A 73 15.91 39.64 -30.41
N SER A 74 15.12 39.94 -31.45
CA SER A 74 13.72 40.34 -31.34
C SER A 74 12.78 39.24 -30.83
N LEU A 75 13.18 37.97 -30.90
CA LEU A 75 12.38 36.83 -30.44
C LEU A 75 12.64 36.46 -28.97
N ILE A 76 13.70 36.99 -28.37
CA ILE A 76 14.08 36.68 -26.98
C ILE A 76 13.27 37.59 -26.05
N ASP A 77 12.71 36.99 -25.01
CA ASP A 77 12.21 37.71 -23.85
C ASP A 77 13.36 37.86 -22.84
N TRP A 78 14.06 39.00 -22.95
CA TRP A 78 15.16 39.33 -22.05
C TRP A 78 14.71 39.53 -20.60
N SER A 79 13.49 40.03 -20.38
CA SER A 79 12.94 40.19 -19.04
C SER A 79 12.76 38.84 -18.35
N ALA A 80 12.18 37.86 -19.05
CA ALA A 80 12.03 36.50 -18.56
C ALA A 80 13.38 35.79 -18.40
N THR A 81 14.28 35.93 -19.38
CA THR A 81 15.63 35.36 -19.36
C THR A 81 16.44 35.85 -18.16
N ASP A 82 16.53 37.17 -17.96
CA ASP A 82 17.28 37.77 -16.86
C ASP A 82 16.67 37.42 -15.50
N LYS A 83 15.34 37.38 -15.41
CA LYS A 83 14.64 36.93 -14.21
C LYS A 83 14.99 35.47 -13.89
N TYR A 84 14.93 34.57 -14.86
CA TYR A 84 15.26 33.16 -14.67
C TYR A 84 16.71 32.98 -14.23
N GLU A 85 17.66 33.67 -14.87
CA GLU A 85 19.07 33.59 -14.48
C GLU A 85 19.32 34.12 -13.08
N LYS A 86 18.63 35.19 -12.67
CA LYS A 86 18.68 35.74 -11.32
C LYS A 86 18.09 34.79 -10.28
N ASP A 87 16.91 34.24 -10.55
CA ASP A 87 16.24 33.26 -9.68
C ASP A 87 17.10 32.00 -9.50
N ARG A 88 17.66 31.49 -10.61
CA ARG A 88 18.61 30.37 -10.61
C ARG A 88 19.85 30.68 -9.78
N ALA A 89 20.45 31.86 -9.97
CA ALA A 89 21.63 32.28 -9.19
C ALA A 89 21.32 32.46 -7.69
N ALA A 90 20.07 32.79 -7.36
CA ALA A 90 19.56 32.87 -5.99
C ALA A 90 19.15 31.51 -5.41
N GLY A 91 19.27 30.41 -6.17
CA GLY A 91 18.90 29.06 -5.73
C GLY A 91 17.38 28.81 -5.69
N VAL A 92 16.58 29.64 -6.37
CA VAL A 92 15.14 29.41 -6.48
C VAL A 92 14.90 28.25 -7.44
N PRO A 93 14.15 27.20 -7.03
CA PRO A 93 13.85 26.08 -7.92
C PRO A 93 13.03 26.54 -9.12
N PRO A 94 13.30 26.01 -10.33
CA PRO A 94 12.55 26.38 -11.51
C PRO A 94 11.09 25.90 -11.39
N PRO A 95 10.13 26.54 -12.09
CA PRO A 95 8.70 26.19 -11.97
C PRO A 95 8.40 24.72 -12.24
N GLU A 96 9.16 24.06 -13.13
CA GLU A 96 8.98 22.64 -13.41
C GLU A 96 9.37 21.75 -12.23
N ALA A 97 10.42 22.12 -11.48
CA ALA A 97 10.82 21.38 -10.29
C ALA A 97 9.79 21.52 -9.17
N VAL A 98 9.25 22.72 -8.97
CA VAL A 98 8.17 22.96 -7.99
C VAL A 98 6.91 22.18 -8.36
N ALA A 99 6.57 22.10 -9.65
CA ALA A 99 5.44 21.33 -10.13
C ALA A 99 5.64 19.82 -9.90
N LEU A 100 6.83 19.30 -10.20
CA LEU A 100 7.18 17.90 -9.97
C LEU A 100 7.16 17.55 -8.48
N ASP A 101 7.72 18.39 -7.61
CA ASP A 101 7.69 18.19 -6.16
C ASP A 101 6.24 18.10 -5.65
N LYS A 102 5.36 18.98 -6.15
CA LYS A 102 3.94 18.97 -5.82
C LYS A 102 3.23 17.70 -6.32
N GLU A 103 3.57 17.22 -7.51
CA GLU A 103 3.04 15.98 -8.09
C GLU A 103 3.49 14.76 -7.26
N LEU A 104 4.79 14.64 -6.97
CA LEU A 104 5.36 13.59 -6.11
C LEU A 104 4.74 13.60 -4.71
N GLU A 105 4.53 14.77 -4.12
CA GLU A 105 3.84 14.87 -2.83
C GLU A 105 2.38 14.40 -2.91
N ALA A 106 1.68 14.69 -4.02
CA ALA A 106 0.31 14.25 -4.23
C ALA A 106 0.23 12.73 -4.42
N GLU A 107 1.16 12.15 -5.18
CA GLU A 107 1.28 10.70 -5.35
C GLU A 107 1.57 10.00 -4.02
N ARG A 108 2.55 10.49 -3.24
CA ARG A 108 2.85 9.95 -1.92
C ARG A 108 1.63 9.99 -1.00
N LYS A 109 0.89 11.11 -0.99
CA LYS A 109 -0.34 11.23 -0.21
C LYS A 109 -1.40 10.23 -0.69
N ALA A 110 -1.55 10.05 -2.00
CA ALA A 110 -2.49 9.09 -2.55
C ALA A 110 -2.15 7.65 -2.15
N GLU A 111 -0.87 7.28 -2.18
CA GLU A 111 -0.40 5.96 -1.75
C GLU A 111 -0.58 5.74 -0.23
N GLU A 112 -0.27 6.75 0.59
CA GLU A 112 -0.54 6.71 2.03
C GLU A 112 -2.02 6.52 2.34
N LEU A 113 -2.92 7.07 1.50
CA LEU A 113 -4.36 6.86 1.64
C LEU A 113 -4.76 5.41 1.32
N ARG A 114 -4.17 4.79 0.30
CA ARG A 114 -4.46 3.40 -0.09
C ARG A 114 -3.92 2.37 0.89
N SER A 115 -2.74 2.65 1.46
CA SER A 115 -2.04 1.80 2.43
C SER A 115 -2.02 2.44 3.83
N PRO A 116 -3.18 2.54 4.52
CA PRO A 116 -3.27 3.17 5.82
C PRO A 116 -2.40 2.45 6.86
N GLN A 117 -1.78 3.24 7.73
CA GLN A 117 -1.07 2.73 8.89
C GLN A 117 -2.05 2.33 9.99
N VAL A 118 -1.98 1.08 10.43
CA VAL A 118 -2.89 0.49 11.42
C VAL A 118 -2.24 0.22 12.78
N ALA A 119 -0.91 0.18 12.81
CA ALA A 119 -0.07 0.22 14.01
C ALA A 119 1.31 0.81 13.66
N PRO A 120 2.14 1.22 14.64
CA PRO A 120 3.51 1.67 14.38
C PRO A 120 4.28 0.67 13.51
N GLY A 121 4.79 1.12 12.35
CA GLY A 121 5.47 0.27 11.38
C GLY A 121 4.60 -0.72 10.59
N LEU A 122 3.28 -0.75 10.78
CA LEU A 122 2.37 -1.67 10.07
C LEU A 122 1.34 -0.92 9.25
N ARG A 123 1.34 -1.18 7.94
CA ARG A 123 0.37 -0.67 6.97
C ARG A 123 -0.41 -1.83 6.36
N LEU A 124 -1.67 -1.55 6.01
CA LEU A 124 -2.42 -2.47 5.14
C LEU A 124 -1.83 -2.41 3.73
N PRO A 125 -1.74 -3.54 3.01
CA PRO A 125 -1.33 -3.54 1.60
C PRO A 125 -2.26 -2.73 0.71
N ASP A 126 -1.77 -2.25 -0.44
CA ASP A 126 -2.60 -1.68 -1.54
C ASP A 126 -3.29 -2.80 -2.35
N GLU A 127 -3.68 -3.88 -1.68
CA GLU A 127 -4.34 -5.04 -2.25
C GLU A 127 -5.61 -5.34 -1.45
N SER A 128 -6.55 -5.99 -2.11
CA SER A 128 -7.77 -6.44 -1.47
C SER A 128 -7.52 -7.58 -0.49
N GLY A 129 -8.26 -7.61 0.62
CA GLY A 129 -8.22 -8.74 1.52
C GLY A 129 -8.91 -8.46 2.85
N VAL A 130 -8.75 -9.42 3.77
CA VAL A 130 -9.16 -9.28 5.16
C VAL A 130 -7.95 -9.53 6.04
N PHE A 131 -7.62 -8.57 6.90
CA PHE A 131 -6.47 -8.65 7.78
C PHE A 131 -6.90 -8.55 9.24
N LEU A 132 -6.30 -9.36 10.10
CA LEU A 132 -6.44 -9.30 11.54
C LEU A 132 -5.17 -8.68 12.15
N LEU A 133 -5.33 -7.53 12.80
CA LEU A 133 -4.30 -6.92 13.62
C LEU A 133 -4.26 -7.61 14.97
N ASP A 134 -3.12 -8.22 15.24
CA ASP A 134 -2.85 -9.03 16.41
C ASP A 134 -1.68 -8.43 17.20
N ASN A 135 -1.47 -8.91 18.42
CA ASN A 135 -0.31 -8.60 19.24
C ASN A 135 0.24 -9.87 19.87
N PHE A 136 1.35 -10.37 19.33
CA PHE A 136 2.04 -11.55 19.82
C PHE A 136 3.32 -11.15 20.54
N GLN A 137 3.46 -11.55 21.80
CA GLN A 137 4.63 -11.23 22.63
C GLN A 137 4.96 -9.72 22.65
N SER A 138 3.92 -8.89 22.78
CA SER A 138 4.02 -7.41 22.77
C SER A 138 4.44 -6.79 21.43
N GLN A 139 4.48 -7.58 20.35
CA GLN A 139 4.75 -7.08 19.00
C GLN A 139 3.45 -7.08 18.17
N PRO A 140 3.03 -5.92 17.64
CA PRO A 140 1.89 -5.89 16.75
C PRO A 140 2.25 -6.60 15.45
N GLN A 141 1.29 -7.31 14.86
CA GLN A 141 1.48 -8.03 13.59
C GLN A 141 0.17 -8.09 12.81
N LEU A 142 0.25 -8.16 11.48
CA LEU A 142 -0.91 -8.34 10.61
C LEU A 142 -0.97 -9.77 10.09
N ASN A 143 -2.14 -10.39 10.22
CA ASN A 143 -2.41 -11.72 9.71
C ASN A 143 -3.48 -11.64 8.63
N GLU A 144 -3.16 -12.05 7.42
CA GLU A 144 -4.16 -12.17 6.36
C GLU A 144 -5.08 -13.36 6.66
N LEU A 145 -6.40 -13.11 6.64
CA LEU A 145 -7.41 -14.14 6.76
C LEU A 145 -7.76 -14.67 5.38
N GLN A 146 -7.70 -15.99 5.23
CA GLN A 146 -8.10 -16.66 4.01
C GLN A 146 -9.62 -16.76 3.93
N GLN A 147 -10.17 -16.49 2.76
CA GLN A 147 -11.60 -16.70 2.54
C GLN A 147 -11.88 -18.20 2.42
N ASN A 148 -12.80 -18.70 3.24
CA ASN A 148 -13.20 -20.09 3.26
C ASN A 148 -14.68 -20.22 2.88
N GLY A 149 -14.99 -21.11 1.95
CA GLY A 149 -16.38 -21.46 1.62
C GLY A 149 -16.95 -22.42 2.66
N GLY A 150 -18.04 -22.04 3.32
CA GLY A 150 -18.79 -22.95 4.19
C GLY A 150 -19.38 -24.11 3.38
N GLU A 151 -19.00 -25.35 3.72
CA GLU A 151 -19.65 -26.53 3.16
C GLU A 151 -21.05 -26.66 3.76
N LEU A 152 -22.06 -26.76 2.91
CA LEU A 152 -23.43 -26.92 3.36
C LEU A 152 -23.70 -28.41 3.67
N ASN A 153 -23.82 -28.75 4.94
CA ASN A 153 -24.17 -30.12 5.31
C ASN A 153 -25.68 -30.34 5.15
N LYS A 154 -26.02 -30.93 4.01
CA LYS A 154 -27.37 -31.34 3.64
C LYS A 154 -27.68 -32.70 4.29
N ASN A 155 -27.98 -32.72 5.60
CA ASN A 155 -28.54 -33.91 6.28
C ASN A 155 -29.99 -34.19 5.81
N MET A 156 -30.19 -34.39 4.50
CA MET A 156 -31.48 -34.50 3.84
C MET A 156 -32.23 -35.76 4.27
N LYS A 157 -31.55 -36.90 4.43
CA LYS A 157 -32.20 -38.19 4.71
C LYS A 157 -32.94 -38.23 6.06
N GLY A 158 -32.39 -37.62 7.11
CA GLY A 158 -33.04 -37.56 8.43
C GLY A 158 -34.07 -36.42 8.57
N ASN A 159 -33.97 -35.37 7.74
CA ASN A 159 -34.90 -34.24 7.77
C ASN A 159 -36.15 -34.49 6.91
N ILE A 160 -36.03 -35.20 5.78
CA ILE A 160 -37.17 -35.59 4.94
C ILE A 160 -38.12 -36.55 5.68
N LEU A 161 -37.58 -37.51 6.44
CA LEU A 161 -38.39 -38.45 7.24
C LEU A 161 -39.19 -37.76 8.36
N ARG A 162 -38.68 -36.64 8.91
CA ARG A 162 -39.41 -35.84 9.91
C ARG A 162 -40.48 -34.94 9.29
N ALA A 163 -40.23 -34.40 8.10
CA ALA A 163 -41.22 -33.60 7.35
C ALA A 163 -42.45 -34.41 6.91
N ALA A 164 -42.29 -35.72 6.69
CA ALA A 164 -43.40 -36.62 6.37
C ALA A 164 -44.35 -36.90 7.56
N ILE A 165 -43.89 -36.70 8.80
CA ILE A 165 -44.66 -36.98 10.03
C ILE A 165 -45.21 -35.68 10.65
N ASN A 166 -44.54 -34.55 10.44
CA ASN A 166 -45.03 -33.23 10.86
C ASN A 166 -44.84 -32.20 9.73
N PRO A 167 -45.92 -31.75 9.06
CA PRO A 167 -45.86 -30.79 7.96
C PRO A 167 -45.40 -29.37 8.37
N ILE A 168 -45.14 -29.13 9.66
CA ILE A 168 -44.56 -27.90 10.20
C ILE A 168 -43.02 -28.03 10.38
N ALA A 169 -42.44 -29.23 10.25
CA ALA A 169 -41.01 -29.44 10.43
C ALA A 169 -40.19 -28.84 9.28
N SER A 170 -39.30 -27.89 9.59
CA SER A 170 -38.38 -27.29 8.64
C SER A 170 -37.14 -28.17 8.40
N ALA A 171 -36.60 -28.12 7.18
CA ALA A 171 -35.31 -28.73 6.90
C ALA A 171 -34.20 -27.83 7.45
N LYS A 172 -33.32 -28.39 8.30
CA LYS A 172 -32.17 -27.70 8.89
C LYS A 172 -30.87 -28.12 8.21
N GLN A 173 -30.10 -27.16 7.71
CA GLN A 173 -28.75 -27.34 7.16
C GLN A 173 -27.77 -26.51 8.00
N THR A 174 -26.51 -26.94 8.06
CA THR A 174 -25.43 -26.24 8.78
C THR A 174 -24.39 -25.74 7.79
N ILE A 175 -23.87 -24.55 8.05
CA ILE A 175 -22.71 -23.99 7.34
C ILE A 175 -21.47 -24.44 8.12
N GLU A 176 -20.69 -25.35 7.54
CA GLU A 176 -19.57 -26.02 8.21
C GLU A 176 -18.22 -25.60 7.59
N LEU A 177 -17.24 -25.31 8.44
CA LEU A 177 -15.84 -25.22 8.07
C LEU A 177 -15.11 -26.48 8.52
N LYS A 178 -14.21 -26.97 7.69
CA LYS A 178 -13.33 -28.10 8.02
C LYS A 178 -12.25 -27.67 9.02
N GLY A 179 -11.81 -28.64 9.80
CA GLY A 179 -10.78 -28.47 10.81
C GLY A 179 -11.34 -27.95 12.13
N GLU A 180 -10.70 -28.35 13.22
CA GLU A 180 -11.07 -27.97 14.59
C GLU A 180 -10.69 -26.52 14.91
N HIS A 181 -9.68 -25.98 14.21
CA HIS A 181 -9.11 -24.66 14.48
C HIS A 181 -8.83 -23.87 13.20
N ALA A 182 -9.01 -22.56 13.29
CA ALA A 182 -8.56 -21.63 12.28
C ALA A 182 -7.04 -21.63 12.19
N LYS A 183 -6.50 -21.41 10.99
CA LYS A 183 -5.05 -21.29 10.78
C LYS A 183 -4.47 -20.05 11.47
N VAL A 184 -5.24 -18.96 11.49
CA VAL A 184 -4.87 -17.70 12.14
C VAL A 184 -5.47 -17.65 13.54
N GLN A 185 -4.62 -17.40 14.53
CA GLN A 185 -4.99 -17.25 15.93
C GLN A 185 -4.70 -15.82 16.39
N SER A 186 -5.72 -15.15 16.93
CA SER A 186 -5.59 -13.88 17.64
C SER A 186 -5.09 -14.14 19.06
N HIS A 187 -4.01 -13.48 19.43
CA HIS A 187 -3.44 -13.51 20.78
C HIS A 187 -4.06 -12.45 21.69
N VAL A 188 -4.85 -11.53 21.12
CA VAL A 188 -5.66 -10.56 21.86
C VAL A 188 -7.14 -10.96 21.85
N THR A 189 -7.87 -10.54 22.89
CA THR A 189 -9.32 -10.82 23.02
C THR A 189 -10.20 -9.78 22.34
N ILE A 190 -9.64 -8.64 21.91
CA ILE A 190 -10.36 -7.61 21.15
C ILE A 190 -9.59 -7.36 19.84
N PRO A 191 -9.63 -8.32 18.89
CA PRO A 191 -8.93 -8.15 17.61
C PRO A 191 -9.57 -7.03 16.78
N ALA A 192 -8.73 -6.27 16.07
CA ALA A 192 -9.18 -5.38 15.02
C ALA A 192 -9.05 -6.08 13.67
N LEU A 193 -10.16 -6.20 12.94
CA LEU A 193 -10.18 -6.74 11.58
C LEU A 193 -10.30 -5.60 10.58
N TYR A 194 -9.62 -5.70 9.46
CA TYR A 194 -9.61 -4.72 8.38
C TYR A 194 -10.08 -5.41 7.10
N VAL A 195 -11.13 -4.87 6.48
CA VAL A 195 -11.71 -5.41 5.25
C VAL A 195 -11.61 -4.38 4.15
N ASN A 196 -11.07 -4.74 2.99
CA ASN A 196 -11.10 -3.88 1.83
C ASN A 196 -12.41 -4.05 1.05
N THR A 197 -13.15 -2.97 0.82
CA THR A 197 -14.45 -3.01 0.13
C THR A 197 -14.39 -2.49 -1.31
N THR A 198 -13.20 -2.26 -1.88
CA THR A 198 -13.07 -1.67 -3.22
C THR A 198 -13.35 -2.67 -4.36
N GLN A 199 -13.36 -3.98 -4.08
CA GLN A 199 -13.57 -5.06 -5.05
C GLN A 199 -15.01 -5.24 -5.57
N GLU A 200 -16.02 -4.52 -5.07
CA GLU A 200 -17.38 -4.61 -5.63
C GLU A 200 -17.51 -4.11 -7.07
N LYS A 201 -16.45 -3.54 -7.66
CA LYS A 201 -16.48 -3.05 -9.03
C LYS A 201 -16.27 -4.12 -10.11
N ASP A 202 -15.70 -5.29 -9.82
CA ASP A 202 -15.25 -6.23 -10.86
C ASP A 202 -15.86 -7.64 -10.87
N THR A 203 -16.76 -7.99 -9.94
CA THR A 203 -17.44 -9.32 -9.95
C THR A 203 -18.85 -9.29 -10.55
N GLY A 204 -19.04 -8.44 -11.56
CA GLY A 204 -20.25 -8.41 -12.40
C GLY A 204 -20.22 -9.47 -13.49
N ASP A 205 -20.69 -10.66 -13.14
CA ASP A 205 -21.16 -11.80 -13.94
C ASP A 205 -21.26 -11.63 -15.48
N ALA A 206 -20.76 -12.64 -16.21
CA ALA A 206 -20.71 -12.74 -17.66
C ALA A 206 -22.07 -13.07 -18.33
N SER A 207 -23.16 -12.53 -17.81
CA SER A 207 -24.52 -12.75 -18.34
C SER A 207 -25.31 -11.45 -18.51
N ARG A 208 -24.68 -10.39 -19.02
CA ARG A 208 -25.44 -9.23 -19.53
C ARG A 208 -25.92 -9.51 -20.95
N GLN A 209 -27.21 -9.83 -21.09
CA GLN A 209 -27.93 -9.55 -22.34
C GLN A 209 -27.74 -8.07 -22.70
N PRO A 210 -27.62 -7.71 -24.00
CA PRO A 210 -27.37 -6.34 -24.39
C PRO A 210 -28.60 -5.48 -24.10
N GLN A 211 -28.57 -4.71 -23.00
CA GLN A 211 -29.53 -3.64 -22.74
C GLN A 211 -28.89 -2.28 -23.02
N GLN A 212 -29.75 -1.41 -23.54
CA GLN A 212 -29.55 -0.06 -24.07
C GLN A 212 -28.75 0.89 -23.16
N PRO A 213 -28.24 2.02 -23.68
CA PRO A 213 -27.32 2.90 -22.96
C PRO A 213 -28.03 3.53 -21.76
N GLN A 214 -27.72 3.05 -20.55
CA GLN A 214 -28.19 3.65 -19.30
C GLN A 214 -27.18 4.69 -18.80
N GLN A 215 -27.75 5.76 -18.22
CA GLN A 215 -27.08 6.87 -17.56
C GLN A 215 -25.99 6.41 -16.57
N PRO A 216 -24.99 7.25 -16.25
CA PRO A 216 -23.93 6.89 -15.30
C PRO A 216 -24.53 6.51 -13.94
N GLU A 217 -24.51 5.22 -13.63
CA GLU A 217 -24.92 4.68 -12.33
C GLU A 217 -24.00 5.28 -11.25
N GLN A 218 -24.59 5.94 -10.26
CA GLN A 218 -23.86 6.35 -9.07
C GLN A 218 -23.33 5.09 -8.37
N PRO A 219 -22.07 5.05 -7.90
CA PRO A 219 -21.55 3.88 -7.20
C PRO A 219 -22.42 3.59 -5.98
N ILE A 220 -23.01 2.39 -5.93
CA ILE A 220 -23.71 1.92 -4.74
C ILE A 220 -22.65 1.76 -3.64
N GLN A 221 -22.62 2.67 -2.67
CA GLN A 221 -21.79 2.49 -1.47
C GLN A 221 -22.50 1.49 -0.56
N LEU A 222 -22.10 0.22 -0.60
CA LEU A 222 -22.65 -0.77 0.32
C LEU A 222 -22.35 -0.37 1.77
N PRO A 223 -23.30 -0.59 2.71
CA PRO A 223 -23.12 -0.22 4.11
C PRO A 223 -21.86 -0.86 4.71
N VAL A 224 -21.04 -0.08 5.42
CA VAL A 224 -19.81 -0.57 6.07
C VAL A 224 -20.08 -1.48 7.26
N ASP A 225 -21.30 -1.44 7.80
CA ASP A 225 -21.73 -2.26 8.93
C ASP A 225 -22.22 -3.66 8.52
N ARG A 226 -22.18 -4.00 7.22
CA ARG A 226 -22.53 -5.33 6.72
C ARG A 226 -21.57 -6.44 7.18
N PHE A 227 -20.34 -6.10 7.56
CA PHE A 227 -19.39 -7.06 8.10
C PHE A 227 -19.64 -7.28 9.59
N LYS A 228 -19.93 -8.52 9.97
CA LYS A 228 -20.21 -8.93 11.36
C LYS A 228 -19.27 -10.04 11.79
N ILE A 229 -19.03 -10.17 13.09
CA ILE A 229 -18.31 -11.31 13.66
C ILE A 229 -19.34 -12.32 14.17
N VAL A 230 -19.12 -13.60 13.89
CA VAL A 230 -19.91 -14.71 14.42
C VAL A 230 -19.04 -15.63 15.26
N ARG A 231 -19.57 -16.12 16.38
CA ARG A 231 -18.92 -17.18 17.15
C ARG A 231 -19.36 -18.54 16.61
N MET A 232 -18.38 -19.36 16.24
CA MET A 232 -18.62 -20.71 15.73
C MET A 232 -18.79 -21.72 16.86
N GLN A 233 -19.45 -22.84 16.55
CA GLN A 233 -19.54 -24.00 17.42
C GLN A 233 -18.59 -25.09 16.92
N ALA A 234 -17.58 -25.44 17.71
CA ALA A 234 -16.73 -26.60 17.41
C ALA A 234 -17.56 -27.88 17.57
N LYS A 235 -17.48 -28.77 16.57
CA LYS A 235 -18.17 -30.05 16.55
C LYS A 235 -17.29 -31.08 15.84
N GLN A 236 -16.65 -31.95 16.62
CA GLN A 236 -15.69 -32.94 16.13
C GLN A 236 -14.62 -32.25 15.26
N ASP A 237 -14.38 -32.73 14.04
CA ASP A 237 -13.40 -32.23 13.07
C ASP A 237 -13.85 -30.98 12.29
N LYS A 238 -14.89 -30.29 12.76
CA LYS A 238 -15.54 -29.19 12.05
C LYS A 238 -15.94 -28.05 12.97
N ARG A 239 -16.20 -26.89 12.37
CA ARG A 239 -16.72 -25.69 13.03
C ARG A 239 -17.99 -25.23 12.34
N ILE A 240 -19.07 -25.05 13.09
CA ILE A 240 -20.37 -24.61 12.57
C ILE A 240 -20.45 -23.08 12.68
N VAL A 241 -20.60 -22.41 11.54
CA VAL A 241 -20.75 -20.95 11.44
C VAL A 241 -22.17 -20.51 11.80
N GLY A 242 -23.17 -21.26 11.31
CA GLY A 242 -24.58 -20.98 11.48
C GLY A 242 -25.47 -22.06 10.90
N ASP A 243 -26.76 -21.89 11.11
CA ASP A 243 -27.83 -22.79 10.67
C ASP A 243 -28.65 -22.12 9.56
N ILE A 244 -29.01 -22.88 8.54
CA ILE A 244 -29.99 -22.51 7.52
C ILE A 244 -31.25 -23.34 7.75
N LYS A 245 -32.38 -22.67 7.99
CA LYS A 245 -33.71 -23.29 8.13
C LYS A 245 -34.54 -23.00 6.89
N ILE A 246 -35.06 -24.05 6.28
CA ILE A 246 -35.93 -23.97 5.11
C ILE A 246 -37.32 -24.44 5.53
N ALA A 247 -38.27 -23.52 5.59
CA ALA A 247 -39.67 -23.82 5.87
C ALA A 247 -40.31 -24.55 4.69
N VAL A 248 -41.36 -25.33 4.96
CA VAL A 248 -42.07 -26.14 3.94
C VAL A 248 -42.66 -25.28 2.80
N TYR A 249 -43.02 -24.02 3.09
CA TYR A 249 -43.49 -23.04 2.09
C TYR A 249 -42.36 -22.27 1.38
N GLY A 250 -41.10 -22.72 1.51
CA GLY A 250 -39.95 -22.20 0.78
C GLY A 250 -39.20 -21.04 1.44
N LYS A 251 -39.66 -20.51 2.57
CA LYS A 251 -38.94 -19.44 3.28
C LYS A 251 -37.65 -19.96 3.89
N VAL A 252 -36.54 -19.30 3.55
CA VAL A 252 -35.21 -19.55 4.12
C VAL A 252 -34.94 -18.54 5.23
N SER A 253 -34.43 -19.01 6.37
CA SER A 253 -33.91 -18.15 7.45
C SER A 253 -32.57 -18.67 7.93
N GLN A 254 -31.68 -17.76 8.34
CA GLN A 254 -30.37 -18.12 8.87
C GLN A 254 -30.27 -17.74 10.35
N GLU A 255 -29.60 -18.57 11.14
CA GLU A 255 -29.31 -18.32 12.55
C GLU A 255 -27.81 -18.47 12.82
N GLN A 256 -27.23 -17.46 13.45
CA GLN A 256 -25.81 -17.43 13.81
C GLN A 256 -25.61 -16.70 15.13
N LYS A 257 -24.54 -17.05 15.85
CA LYS A 257 -24.20 -16.40 17.11
C LYS A 257 -23.41 -15.12 16.84
N LEU A 258 -24.13 -14.05 16.48
CA LEU A 258 -23.56 -12.73 16.23
C LEU A 258 -22.86 -12.19 17.49
N VAL A 259 -21.66 -11.65 17.26
CA VAL A 259 -20.90 -10.87 18.23
C VAL A 259 -21.15 -9.39 17.95
N PRO A 260 -21.50 -8.58 18.96
CA PRO A 260 -21.60 -7.14 18.79
C PRO A 260 -20.27 -6.52 18.35
N THR A 261 -20.30 -5.73 17.28
CA THR A 261 -19.13 -5.08 16.67
C THR A 261 -19.38 -3.61 16.35
N THR A 262 -18.31 -2.83 16.27
CA THR A 262 -18.28 -1.53 15.61
C THR A 262 -17.62 -1.66 14.24
N SER A 263 -18.10 -0.87 13.27
CA SER A 263 -17.48 -0.73 11.94
C SER A 263 -17.12 0.73 11.71
N GLN A 264 -15.88 1.01 11.33
CA GLN A 264 -15.37 2.36 11.08
C GLN A 264 -14.67 2.39 9.72
N PRO A 265 -15.09 3.26 8.77
CA PRO A 265 -14.34 3.44 7.54
C PRO A 265 -12.97 4.07 7.84
N ILE A 266 -11.95 3.61 7.14
CA ILE A 266 -10.62 4.23 7.11
C ILE A 266 -10.25 4.54 5.64
N SER A 267 -9.10 5.17 5.40
CA SER A 267 -8.69 5.53 4.04
C SER A 267 -8.48 4.30 3.15
N GLY A 268 -8.53 4.46 1.82
CA GLY A 268 -8.24 3.38 0.87
C GLY A 268 -9.37 2.37 0.68
N GLY A 269 -10.59 2.69 1.11
CA GLY A 269 -11.74 1.77 1.01
C GLY A 269 -11.70 0.63 2.02
N TRP A 270 -10.92 0.81 3.08
CA TRP A 270 -10.82 -0.14 4.18
C TRP A 270 -11.88 0.14 5.25
N VAL A 271 -12.36 -0.91 5.90
CA VAL A 271 -13.26 -0.83 7.05
C VAL A 271 -12.63 -1.57 8.21
N LYS A 272 -12.51 -0.89 9.37
CA LYS A 272 -12.10 -1.49 10.63
C LYS A 272 -13.32 -2.04 11.36
N VAL A 273 -13.33 -3.35 11.60
CA VAL A 273 -14.35 -4.06 12.38
C VAL A 273 -13.73 -4.48 13.72
N THR A 274 -14.38 -4.18 14.84
CA THR A 274 -13.86 -4.50 16.18
C THR A 274 -14.98 -5.00 17.09
N PRO A 275 -14.79 -6.09 17.86
CA PRO A 275 -15.73 -6.48 18.92
C PRO A 275 -15.93 -5.37 19.94
N THR A 276 -17.15 -5.18 20.44
CA THR A 276 -17.40 -4.20 21.51
C THR A 276 -17.01 -4.70 22.89
N SER A 277 -16.76 -6.00 23.04
CA SER A 277 -16.34 -6.65 24.28
C SER A 277 -15.29 -7.72 24.02
N ALA A 278 -14.54 -8.08 25.07
CA ALA A 278 -13.53 -9.13 25.00
C ALA A 278 -14.15 -10.46 24.58
N LEU A 279 -13.61 -11.03 23.51
CA LEU A 279 -13.95 -12.37 23.02
C LEU A 279 -13.38 -13.42 23.98
N THR A 280 -14.17 -14.43 24.29
CA THR A 280 -13.68 -15.61 25.01
C THR A 280 -12.91 -16.53 24.05
N PRO A 281 -11.94 -17.32 24.53
CA PRO A 281 -11.25 -18.27 23.68
C PRO A 281 -12.21 -19.16 22.88
N GLY A 282 -11.85 -19.41 21.62
CA GLY A 282 -12.65 -20.20 20.69
C GLY A 282 -12.59 -19.70 19.25
N GLU A 283 -13.48 -20.23 18.43
CA GLU A 283 -13.48 -20.07 16.97
C GLU A 283 -14.50 -19.02 16.53
N TYR A 284 -14.07 -18.14 15.62
CA TYR A 284 -14.85 -17.02 15.14
C TYR A 284 -14.70 -16.87 13.63
N ALA A 285 -15.66 -16.20 12.99
CA ALA A 285 -15.53 -15.81 11.61
C ALA A 285 -16.04 -14.38 11.40
N LEU A 286 -15.41 -13.66 10.48
CA LEU A 286 -15.97 -12.47 9.88
C LEU A 286 -16.86 -12.88 8.71
N VAL A 287 -18.06 -12.32 8.66
CA VAL A 287 -19.08 -12.65 7.68
C VAL A 287 -19.64 -11.38 7.08
N GLU A 288 -19.98 -11.43 5.80
CA GLU A 288 -20.67 -10.35 5.11
C GLU A 288 -22.17 -10.60 5.10
N MET A 289 -22.96 -9.58 5.42
CA MET A 289 -24.42 -9.62 5.38
C MET A 289 -24.93 -8.98 4.08
N LEU A 290 -25.58 -9.79 3.23
CA LEU A 290 -26.13 -9.42 1.92
C LEU A 290 -27.57 -8.87 2.04
N GLY A 291 -27.83 -8.05 3.06
CA GLY A 291 -29.15 -7.46 3.33
C GLY A 291 -30.23 -8.53 3.57
N LYS A 292 -31.22 -8.61 2.68
CA LYS A 292 -32.36 -9.56 2.79
C LYS A 292 -31.97 -11.00 2.43
N GLU A 293 -30.88 -11.20 1.69
CA GLU A 293 -30.40 -12.53 1.27
C GLU A 293 -29.72 -13.29 2.41
N GLY A 294 -29.39 -12.59 3.50
CA GLY A 294 -28.77 -13.15 4.69
C GLY A 294 -27.25 -13.06 4.63
N MET A 295 -26.58 -13.95 5.33
CA MET A 295 -25.13 -14.05 5.43
C MET A 295 -24.53 -14.71 4.18
N ASN A 296 -23.42 -14.16 3.68
CA ASN A 296 -22.56 -14.78 2.68
C ASN A 296 -21.96 -16.09 3.22
N LEU A 297 -21.93 -17.14 2.39
CA LEU A 297 -21.37 -18.45 2.78
C LEU A 297 -19.84 -18.46 2.74
N PHE A 298 -19.22 -17.49 2.08
CA PHE A 298 -17.80 -17.26 2.13
C PHE A 298 -17.45 -16.39 3.34
N VAL A 299 -16.63 -16.94 4.22
CA VAL A 299 -16.32 -16.34 5.52
C VAL A 299 -14.81 -16.30 5.74
N TRP A 300 -14.36 -15.43 6.64
CA TRP A 300 -12.96 -15.34 7.04
C TRP A 300 -12.82 -15.77 8.49
N ASP A 301 -12.30 -16.98 8.72
CA ASP A 301 -12.20 -17.55 10.07
C ASP A 301 -10.92 -17.15 10.80
N PHE A 302 -11.03 -17.05 12.12
CA PHE A 302 -9.91 -16.84 13.03
C PHE A 302 -10.24 -17.45 14.39
N GLY A 303 -9.22 -17.90 15.10
CA GLY A 303 -9.34 -18.31 16.49
C GLY A 303 -8.99 -17.16 17.43
N VAL A 304 -9.52 -17.18 18.65
CA VAL A 304 -9.04 -16.36 19.76
C VAL A 304 -8.39 -17.30 20.75
N ASN A 305 -7.08 -17.19 20.90
CA ASN A 305 -6.30 -18.00 21.82
C ASN A 305 -5.02 -17.24 22.24
N PRO A 306 -5.02 -16.57 23.40
CA PRO A 306 -3.87 -15.82 23.90
C PRO A 306 -2.58 -16.64 24.07
N THR A 307 -2.67 -17.97 24.15
CA THR A 307 -1.52 -18.87 24.32
C THR A 307 -1.23 -19.69 23.08
N ALA A 308 -1.79 -19.34 21.92
CA ALA A 308 -1.45 -20.00 20.67
C ALA A 308 0.03 -19.79 20.30
N PRO A 309 0.60 -20.70 19.49
CA PRO A 309 1.87 -20.43 18.81
C PRO A 309 1.76 -19.26 17.83
N ALA A 310 2.90 -18.69 17.46
CA ALA A 310 2.97 -17.62 16.47
C ALA A 310 2.31 -18.03 15.13
N ASN A 311 1.58 -17.10 14.52
CA ASN A 311 1.05 -17.30 13.18
C ASN A 311 2.21 -17.31 12.16
N PRO A 312 2.30 -18.34 11.30
CA PRO A 312 3.47 -18.54 10.43
C PRO A 312 3.64 -17.46 9.35
N MET A 313 2.54 -16.82 8.95
CA MET A 313 2.51 -15.83 7.86
C MET A 313 2.21 -14.40 8.35
N ALA A 314 2.48 -14.14 9.63
CA ALA A 314 2.28 -12.82 10.20
C ALA A 314 3.27 -11.80 9.64
N SER A 315 2.74 -10.69 9.12
CA SER A 315 3.51 -9.53 8.70
C SER A 315 3.91 -8.72 9.93
N LYS A 316 5.21 -8.45 10.08
CA LYS A 316 5.79 -7.72 11.21
C LYS A 316 5.96 -6.23 10.87
N PRO A 317 6.09 -5.35 11.87
CA PRO A 317 6.33 -3.94 11.64
C PRO A 317 7.63 -3.71 10.86
N ASP A 318 7.60 -2.80 9.87
CA ASP A 318 8.81 -2.27 9.26
C ASP A 318 9.54 -1.36 10.26
N PRO A 319 10.76 -1.72 10.72
CA PRO A 319 11.51 -0.91 11.67
C PRO A 319 11.85 0.49 11.16
N ARG A 320 11.89 0.70 9.84
CA ARG A 320 12.20 2.00 9.22
C ARG A 320 11.00 2.96 9.24
N ALA A 321 9.79 2.43 9.43
CA ALA A 321 8.56 3.19 9.48
C ALA A 321 8.11 3.54 10.91
N ILE A 322 8.90 3.18 11.92
CA ILE A 322 8.69 3.60 13.32
C ILE A 322 9.34 4.99 13.47
N PRO A 323 8.58 6.03 13.88
CA PRO A 323 9.16 7.34 14.16
C PRO A 323 10.28 7.20 15.20
N GLN A 324 11.53 7.41 14.79
CA GLN A 324 12.65 7.52 15.71
C GLN A 324 12.37 8.68 16.68
N PRO A 325 12.58 8.51 17.99
CA PRO A 325 12.63 9.64 18.90
C PRO A 325 13.59 10.68 18.32
N LYS A 326 13.15 11.95 18.25
CA LYS A 326 14.02 13.05 17.83
C LYS A 326 15.05 13.33 18.93
N ASP A 327 16.05 12.45 19.06
CA ASP A 327 17.18 12.68 19.93
C ASP A 327 18.21 13.55 19.20
N LYS A 328 18.26 14.81 19.67
CA LYS A 328 19.27 15.88 19.63
C LYS A 328 20.21 16.03 18.42
N PRO A 329 20.57 17.27 18.03
CA PRO A 329 21.47 17.52 16.91
C PRO A 329 22.83 16.85 17.16
N VAL A 330 23.34 16.17 16.12
CA VAL A 330 24.72 15.71 16.07
C VAL A 330 25.63 16.92 16.21
N GLU A 331 26.22 17.10 17.39
CA GLU A 331 27.27 18.07 17.63
C GLU A 331 28.47 17.64 16.78
N LEU A 332 28.82 18.49 15.81
CA LEU A 332 29.99 18.33 14.95
C LEU A 332 31.24 18.28 15.84
N GLU A 333 31.78 17.08 16.06
CA GLU A 333 33.13 16.91 16.59
C GLU A 333 34.10 17.62 15.63
N LYS A 334 34.62 18.77 16.07
CA LYS A 334 35.80 19.38 15.49
C LYS A 334 36.91 18.35 15.52
N ARG A 335 37.38 17.93 14.35
CA ARG A 335 38.69 17.30 14.22
C ARG A 335 39.74 18.31 14.65
N ASP A 336 40.30 18.11 15.84
CA ASP A 336 41.57 18.69 16.22
C ASP A 336 42.64 18.15 15.26
N GLN A 337 43.20 19.05 14.45
CA GLN A 337 44.43 18.79 13.72
C GLN A 337 45.59 18.91 14.71
N HIS A 338 46.33 17.81 14.88
CA HIS A 338 47.72 17.83 15.35
C HIS A 338 48.62 17.42 14.20
#